data_AF-A0A1K2HSU8-F1
#
_entry.id   AF-A0A1K2HSU8-F1
#
_cell.length_a   1.000
_cell.length_b   1.000
_cell.length_c   1.000
_cell.angle_alpha   90.00
_cell.angle_beta   90.00
_cell.angle_gamma   90.00
#
_symmetry.space_group_name_H-M   'P 1'
#
loop_
_entity.id
_entity.type
_entity.pdbx_description
1 polymer ?
#
loop_
_entity_poly.entity_id
_entity_poly.type
_entity_poly.pdbx_seq_one_letter_code
_entity_poly.pdbx_strand_id
1 'polypeptide(L)'
;MNDMKDPAGTPRTKSLFHPHGMERTASGSSNERQAPSMDPVADTVPRLIFSGSAGDNGESEHDLDGLSMEALQTRRAEVERKIQEKREADRRAAIDRIVTLVNTHNIPVDDLVQALGGLKRRLGPAPQKYRDPETGATWSGRGKEPLWLRGKDRTQFMITSEQPT
;
A
#
# COMPACT_ATOMS: atom_id res chain seq x y z
N MET A 1 -9.61 65.84 9.41
CA MET A 1 -10.43 66.62 10.36
C MET A 1 -11.34 65.65 11.09
N ASN A 2 -10.91 65.29 12.29
CA ASN A 2 -11.62 64.74 13.45
C ASN A 2 -12.86 63.87 13.24
N ASP A 3 -12.62 62.56 13.24
CA ASP A 3 -13.48 61.58 13.91
C ASP A 3 -13.52 61.88 15.42
N MET A 4 -14.74 61.93 15.96
CA MET A 4 -15.08 62.42 17.29
C MET A 4 -15.39 61.24 18.22
N LYS A 5 -14.61 61.17 19.31
CA LYS A 5 -14.90 60.68 20.67
C LYS A 5 -15.36 59.23 20.91
N ASP A 6 -14.43 58.43 21.46
CA ASP A 6 -14.28 58.09 22.91
C ASP A 6 -15.49 57.57 23.72
N PRO A 7 -15.29 56.92 24.90
CA PRO A 7 -14.32 55.87 25.29
C PRO A 7 -14.90 54.85 26.35
N ALA A 8 -14.02 54.02 26.92
CA ALA A 8 -14.14 53.23 28.18
C ALA A 8 -15.01 51.95 28.11
N GLY A 9 -14.75 50.83 28.82
CA GLY A 9 -13.81 50.44 29.86
C GLY A 9 -14.37 49.13 30.49
N THR A 10 -13.51 48.11 30.63
CA THR A 10 -13.59 46.75 31.28
C THR A 10 -14.50 46.66 32.54
N PRO A 11 -15.02 45.50 33.07
CA PRO A 11 -14.34 44.19 33.14
C PRO A 11 -15.15 42.85 33.18
N ARG A 12 -14.37 41.74 33.19
CA ARG A 12 -14.70 40.31 33.42
C ARG A 12 -15.52 40.05 34.70
N THR A 13 -16.44 39.07 34.66
CA THR A 13 -16.72 38.05 35.72
C THR A 13 -17.67 36.96 35.17
N LYS A 14 -17.25 35.69 35.08
CA LYS A 14 -17.48 34.58 36.03
C LYS A 14 -18.94 34.14 36.21
N SER A 15 -19.20 32.92 35.71
CA SER A 15 -19.93 31.80 36.35
C SER A 15 -21.25 32.13 37.06
N LEU A 16 -22.37 31.67 36.48
CA LEU A 16 -23.61 31.45 37.21
C LEU A 16 -24.17 30.05 36.90
N PHE A 17 -23.69 29.13 37.73
CA PHE A 17 -24.30 27.85 38.06
C PHE A 17 -25.62 28.14 38.79
N HIS A 18 -26.72 27.46 38.43
CA HIS A 18 -27.91 27.40 39.27
C HIS A 18 -28.13 25.97 39.78
N PRO A 19 -28.39 25.79 41.09
CA PRO A 19 -28.48 24.50 41.78
C PRO A 19 -29.93 23.99 41.93
N HIS A 20 -30.07 22.67 41.98
CA HIS A 20 -31.11 21.97 42.75
C HIS A 20 -30.41 20.72 43.32
N GLY A 21 -30.07 20.68 44.61
CA GLY A 21 -30.99 20.31 45.69
C GLY A 21 -30.84 18.81 45.94
N MET A 22 -29.97 18.41 46.89
CA MET A 22 -30.37 17.73 48.15
C MET A 22 -30.48 16.20 47.98
N GLU A 23 -29.91 15.29 48.78
CA GLU A 23 -29.13 15.32 50.02
C GLU A 23 -28.17 14.11 50.08
N ARG A 24 -27.25 14.14 51.04
CA ARG A 24 -26.32 13.06 51.38
C ARG A 24 -26.96 12.11 52.38
N THR A 25 -26.77 10.80 52.19
CA THR A 25 -26.55 9.88 53.31
C THR A 25 -25.38 8.97 52.99
N ALA A 26 -24.31 9.10 53.76
CA ALA A 26 -23.21 8.16 53.81
C ALA A 26 -23.63 6.94 54.65
N SER A 27 -23.25 5.74 54.24
CA SER A 27 -22.68 4.75 55.14
C SER A 27 -22.03 3.64 54.31
N GLY A 28 -20.80 3.29 54.65
CA GLY A 28 -20.02 2.28 53.96
C GLY A 28 -20.23 0.86 54.49
N SER A 29 -19.41 -0.02 53.92
CA SER A 29 -19.11 -1.38 54.37
C SER A 29 -20.15 -2.46 54.06
N SER A 30 -19.91 -3.25 53.02
CA SER A 30 -19.20 -4.53 53.23
C SER A 30 -19.08 -5.33 51.94
N ASN A 31 -17.90 -5.91 51.84
CA ASN A 31 -17.38 -6.83 50.85
C ASN A 31 -18.22 -8.11 50.71
N GLU A 32 -18.63 -8.44 49.48
CA GLU A 32 -18.74 -9.84 49.05
C GLU A 32 -18.41 -9.93 47.55
N ARG A 33 -17.15 -10.24 47.26
CA ARG A 33 -16.70 -10.59 45.91
C ARG A 33 -17.15 -12.02 45.63
N GLN A 34 -18.34 -12.21 45.06
CA GLN A 34 -18.64 -13.44 44.36
C GLN A 34 -18.02 -13.32 42.95
N ALA A 35 -16.84 -13.92 42.75
CA ALA A 35 -16.27 -14.09 41.42
C ALA A 35 -17.15 -15.09 40.63
N PRO A 36 -17.61 -14.78 39.40
CA PRO A 36 -18.13 -15.82 38.52
C PRO A 36 -16.98 -16.75 38.13
N SER A 37 -17.21 -18.06 38.18
CA SER A 37 -16.22 -19.06 37.78
C SER A 37 -15.79 -18.82 36.35
N MET A 38 -14.49 -18.58 36.17
CA MET A 38 -13.86 -18.48 34.88
C MET A 38 -13.46 -19.91 34.49
N ASP A 39 -14.37 -20.61 33.81
CA ASP A 39 -13.98 -21.84 33.11
C ASP A 39 -12.98 -21.46 32.01
N PRO A 40 -11.89 -22.23 31.81
CA PRO A 40 -10.90 -21.93 30.77
C PRO A 40 -11.53 -22.17 29.40
N VAL A 41 -11.94 -21.09 28.74
CA VAL A 41 -12.37 -21.12 27.35
C VAL A 41 -11.13 -21.46 26.52
N ALA A 42 -11.03 -22.72 26.13
CA ALA A 42 -9.99 -23.20 25.23
C ALA A 42 -9.95 -22.32 23.97
N ASP A 43 -8.75 -21.91 23.61
CA ASP A 43 -8.39 -21.20 22.39
C ASP A 43 -8.86 -22.01 21.16
N THR A 44 -10.11 -21.80 20.77
CA THR A 44 -10.66 -22.29 19.50
C THR A 44 -10.72 -21.10 18.59
N VAL A 45 -9.68 -20.95 17.77
CA VAL A 45 -9.71 -20.09 16.58
C VAL A 45 -10.90 -20.54 15.73
N PRO A 46 -11.95 -19.74 15.53
CA PRO A 46 -13.06 -20.15 14.70
C PRO A 46 -12.57 -20.23 13.25
N ARG A 47 -12.46 -21.46 12.73
CA ARG A 47 -12.32 -21.70 11.29
C ARG A 47 -13.56 -21.11 10.64
N LEU A 48 -13.40 -20.01 9.90
CA LEU A 48 -14.46 -19.43 9.07
C LEU A 48 -14.90 -20.47 8.03
N ILE A 49 -15.92 -21.24 8.37
CA ILE A 49 -16.72 -21.98 7.41
C ILE A 49 -17.51 -20.95 6.62
N PHE A 50 -17.06 -20.68 5.40
CA PHE A 50 -17.80 -19.92 4.41
C PHE A 50 -19.14 -20.61 4.16
N SER A 51 -20.19 -20.14 4.82
CA SER A 51 -21.56 -20.54 4.56
C SER A 51 -22.00 -19.86 3.26
N GLY A 52 -21.70 -20.51 2.14
CA GLY A 52 -22.31 -20.26 0.85
C GLY A 52 -23.25 -21.41 0.50
N SER A 53 -24.53 -21.26 0.85
CA SER A 53 -25.62 -22.14 0.43
C SER A 53 -26.27 -21.58 -0.83
N ALA A 54 -26.10 -22.25 -1.97
CA ALA A 54 -27.06 -22.42 -3.07
C ALA A 54 -26.34 -22.96 -4.30
N GLY A 55 -26.39 -24.29 -4.48
CA GLY A 55 -25.77 -24.97 -5.62
C GLY A 55 -25.23 -26.32 -5.20
N ASP A 56 -26.15 -27.25 -4.98
CA ASP A 56 -25.90 -28.69 -4.97
C ASP A 56 -25.11 -29.08 -6.24
N ASN A 57 -23.81 -29.28 -6.06
CA ASN A 57 -22.93 -30.09 -6.89
C ASN A 57 -21.72 -30.41 -6.01
N GLY A 58 -21.69 -31.62 -5.46
CA GLY A 58 -20.50 -32.17 -4.84
C GLY A 58 -19.42 -32.35 -5.89
N GLU A 59 -18.72 -31.27 -6.25
CA GLU A 59 -17.49 -31.34 -7.03
C GLU A 59 -16.38 -31.79 -6.07
N SER A 60 -16.13 -33.08 -6.12
CA SER A 60 -15.12 -33.81 -5.37
C SER A 60 -13.75 -33.15 -5.51
N GLU A 61 -13.21 -32.58 -4.42
CA GLU A 61 -11.78 -32.17 -4.35
C GLU A 61 -10.81 -33.35 -4.64
N HIS A 62 -11.31 -34.59 -4.68
CA HIS A 62 -10.57 -35.83 -4.93
C HIS A 62 -10.28 -36.18 -6.40
N ASP A 63 -10.76 -35.41 -7.38
CA ASP A 63 -10.53 -35.73 -8.81
C ASP A 63 -9.08 -35.51 -9.27
N LEU A 64 -8.24 -34.88 -8.44
CA LEU A 64 -6.84 -34.58 -8.75
C LEU A 64 -5.86 -35.64 -8.22
N ASP A 65 -6.24 -36.40 -7.19
CA ASP A 65 -5.34 -37.34 -6.49
C ASP A 65 -4.97 -38.57 -7.34
N GLY A 66 -5.81 -38.92 -8.32
CA GLY A 66 -5.60 -40.04 -9.24
C GLY A 66 -4.91 -39.67 -10.56
N LEU A 67 -4.64 -38.39 -10.81
CA LEU A 67 -4.07 -37.92 -12.06
C LEU A 67 -2.53 -37.99 -12.03
N SER A 68 -1.94 -38.46 -13.13
CA SER A 68 -0.49 -38.40 -13.32
C SER A 68 0.01 -36.95 -13.24
N MET A 69 1.25 -36.74 -12.80
CA MET A 69 1.92 -35.44 -12.82
C MET A 69 1.81 -34.73 -14.18
N GLU A 70 1.88 -35.49 -15.27
CA GLU A 70 1.72 -34.96 -16.63
C GLU A 70 0.29 -34.44 -16.87
N ALA A 71 -0.73 -35.21 -16.49
CA ALA A 71 -2.13 -34.78 -16.62
C ALA A 71 -2.44 -33.53 -15.77
N LEU A 72 -1.85 -33.44 -14.57
CA LEU A 72 -1.95 -32.25 -13.71
C LEU A 72 -1.27 -31.03 -14.34
N GLN A 73 -0.11 -31.21 -14.99
CA GLN A 73 0.55 -30.14 -15.73
C GLN A 73 -0.28 -29.67 -16.94
N THR A 74 -0.86 -30.59 -17.71
CA THR A 74 -1.76 -30.25 -18.81
C THR A 74 -2.97 -29.45 -18.32
N ARG A 75 -3.60 -29.89 -17.22
CA ARG A 75 -4.75 -29.18 -16.64
C ARG A 75 -4.38 -27.79 -16.16
N ARG A 76 -3.21 -27.63 -15.51
CA ARG A 76 -2.69 -26.32 -15.12
C ARG A 76 -2.48 -25.41 -16.34
N ALA A 77 -1.89 -25.93 -17.41
CA ALA A 77 -1.64 -25.15 -18.63
C ALA A 77 -2.94 -24.70 -19.29
N GLU A 78 -3.96 -25.56 -19.32
CA GLU A 78 -5.28 -25.21 -19.83
C GLU A 78 -5.94 -24.09 -19.02
N VAL A 79 -5.89 -24.20 -17.69
CA VAL A 79 -6.44 -23.18 -16.78
C VAL A 79 -5.69 -21.86 -16.95
N GLU A 80 -4.36 -21.88 -16.98
CA GLU A 80 -3.56 -20.67 -17.17
C GLU A 80 -3.84 -20.01 -18.52
N ARG A 81 -4.01 -20.80 -19.59
CA ARG A 81 -4.42 -20.29 -20.90
C ARG A 81 -5.77 -19.56 -20.82
N LYS A 82 -6.77 -20.15 -20.15
CA LYS A 82 -8.09 -19.53 -19.97
C LYS A 82 -8.02 -18.27 -19.11
N ILE A 83 -7.16 -18.26 -18.08
CA ILE A 83 -6.91 -17.07 -17.25
C ILE A 83 -6.34 -15.96 -18.12
N GLN A 84 -5.34 -16.28 -18.94
CA GLN A 84 -4.70 -15.30 -19.81
C GLN A 84 -5.66 -14.76 -20.86
N GLU A 85 -6.43 -15.62 -21.52
CA GLU A 85 -7.45 -15.23 -22.49
C GLU A 85 -8.47 -14.26 -21.89
N LYS A 86 -8.99 -14.56 -20.69
CA LYS A 86 -9.91 -13.66 -19.97
C LYS A 86 -9.24 -12.33 -19.62
N ARG A 87 -8.01 -12.36 -19.09
CA ARG A 87 -7.26 -11.15 -18.77
C ARG A 87 -7.00 -10.28 -20.00
N GLU A 88 -6.71 -10.89 -21.14
CA GLU A 88 -6.50 -10.18 -22.40
C GLU A 88 -7.80 -9.57 -22.92
N ALA A 89 -8.91 -10.31 -22.86
CA ALA A 89 -10.23 -9.79 -23.19
C ALA A 89 -10.62 -8.59 -22.29
N ASP A 90 -10.45 -8.72 -20.98
CA ASP A 90 -10.73 -7.66 -20.01
C ASP A 90 -9.85 -6.44 -20.24
N ARG A 91 -8.54 -6.65 -20.50
CA ARG A 91 -7.59 -5.58 -20.81
C ARG A 91 -7.98 -4.87 -22.10
N ARG A 92 -8.35 -5.61 -23.14
CA ARG A 92 -8.78 -5.04 -24.41
C ARG A 92 -10.04 -4.21 -24.24
N ALA A 93 -11.04 -4.73 -23.53
CA ALA A 93 -12.27 -4.00 -23.23
C ALA A 93 -12.01 -2.74 -22.39
N ALA A 94 -10.99 -2.72 -21.51
CA ALA A 94 -10.58 -1.52 -20.81
C ALA A 94 -9.93 -0.49 -21.76
N ILE A 95 -9.04 -0.93 -22.66
CA ILE A 95 -8.41 -0.07 -23.65
C ILE A 95 -9.45 0.57 -24.58
N ASP A 96 -10.41 -0.22 -25.09
CA ASP A 96 -11.46 0.29 -25.98
C ASP A 96 -12.31 1.39 -25.30
N ARG A 97 -12.60 1.21 -24.00
CA ARG A 97 -13.29 2.25 -23.20
C ARG A 97 -12.46 3.51 -23.06
N ILE A 98 -11.15 3.39 -22.78
CA ILE A 98 -10.23 4.53 -22.69
C ILE A 98 -10.18 5.26 -24.03
N VAL A 99 -10.00 4.55 -25.14
CA VAL A 99 -9.96 5.15 -26.49
C VAL A 99 -11.25 5.89 -26.80
N THR A 100 -12.40 5.31 -26.45
CA THR A 100 -13.70 5.95 -26.63
C THR A 100 -13.78 7.27 -25.86
N LEU A 101 -13.37 7.29 -24.58
CA LEU A 101 -13.35 8.49 -23.75
C LEU A 101 -12.41 9.56 -24.28
N VAL A 102 -11.20 9.16 -24.68
CA VAL A 102 -10.19 10.06 -25.25
C VAL A 102 -10.72 10.76 -26.51
N ASN A 103 -11.33 10.00 -27.42
CA ASN A 103 -11.89 10.56 -28.65
C ASN A 103 -13.11 11.43 -28.38
N THR A 104 -14.00 11.01 -27.47
CA THR A 104 -15.23 11.76 -27.12
C THR A 104 -14.90 13.14 -26.55
N HIS A 105 -13.85 13.23 -25.73
CA HIS A 105 -13.43 14.47 -25.10
C HIS A 105 -12.30 15.20 -25.83
N ASN A 106 -11.87 14.68 -26.98
CA ASN A 106 -10.75 15.19 -27.77
C ASN A 106 -9.48 15.42 -26.93
N ILE A 107 -9.20 14.50 -26.01
CA ILE A 107 -8.06 14.58 -25.10
C ILE A 107 -6.78 14.29 -25.90
N PRO A 108 -5.80 15.20 -25.93
CA PRO A 108 -4.53 14.92 -26.59
C PRO A 108 -3.77 13.83 -25.84
N VAL A 109 -3.10 12.94 -26.57
CA VAL A 109 -2.40 11.78 -26.00
C VAL A 109 -1.36 12.22 -24.97
N ASP A 110 -0.68 13.34 -25.19
CA ASP A 110 0.32 13.89 -24.26
C ASP A 110 -0.29 14.23 -22.89
N ASP A 111 -1.51 14.78 -22.86
CA ASP A 111 -2.21 15.11 -21.61
C ASP A 111 -2.68 13.85 -20.88
N LEU A 112 -3.16 12.84 -21.61
CA LEU A 112 -3.47 11.53 -21.04
C LEU A 112 -2.23 10.88 -20.41
N VAL A 113 -1.09 10.90 -21.11
CA VAL A 113 0.19 10.36 -20.60
C VAL A 113 0.66 11.15 -19.38
N GLN A 114 0.51 12.47 -19.39
CA GLN A 114 0.87 13.32 -18.26
C GLN A 114 -0.02 13.06 -17.04
N ALA A 115 -1.34 12.92 -17.23
CA ALA A 115 -2.31 12.58 -16.19
C ALA A 115 -2.04 11.21 -15.56
N LEU A 116 -1.53 10.25 -16.34
CA LEU A 116 -1.08 8.93 -15.85
C LEU A 116 0.26 8.98 -15.09
N GLY A 117 0.78 10.17 -14.78
CA GLY A 117 2.03 10.39 -14.03
C GLY A 117 3.26 10.57 -14.92
N GLY A 118 3.05 10.79 -16.22
CA GLY A 118 4.09 10.67 -17.24
C GLY A 118 4.54 9.22 -17.37
N LEU A 119 5.11 8.85 -18.51
CA LEU A 119 5.88 7.61 -18.61
C LEU A 119 7.19 7.76 -17.80
N LYS A 120 7.09 7.98 -16.48
CA LYS A 120 8.22 7.90 -15.56
C LYS A 120 8.63 6.44 -15.57
N ARG A 121 9.49 6.09 -16.53
CA ARG A 121 10.37 4.92 -16.42
C ARG A 121 10.91 5.01 -15.01
N ARG A 122 10.57 4.04 -14.16
CA ARG A 122 11.26 3.85 -12.89
C ARG A 122 12.74 3.75 -13.27
N LEU A 123 13.47 4.85 -13.17
CA LEU A 123 14.90 4.85 -13.34
C LEU A 123 15.38 3.96 -12.20
N GLY A 124 15.79 2.74 -12.55
CA GLY A 124 16.42 1.84 -11.59
C GLY A 124 17.63 2.52 -10.94
N PRO A 125 18.24 1.87 -9.93
CA PRO A 125 19.47 2.36 -9.32
C PRO A 125 20.44 2.84 -10.40
N ALA A 126 20.99 4.06 -10.23
CA ALA A 126 21.87 4.63 -11.23
C ALA A 126 23.00 3.65 -11.57
N PRO A 127 23.27 3.36 -12.85
CA PRO A 127 24.30 2.42 -13.23
C PRO A 127 25.63 2.88 -12.63
N GLN A 128 26.36 1.93 -12.03
CA GLN A 128 27.70 2.17 -11.52
C GLN A 128 28.59 2.52 -12.71
N LYS A 129 29.17 3.72 -12.71
CA LYS A 129 29.93 4.25 -13.86
C LYS A 129 31.44 4.11 -13.64
N TYR A 130 31.87 4.13 -12.39
CA TYR A 130 33.26 4.07 -11.99
C TYR A 130 33.50 2.99 -10.92
N ARG A 131 34.64 2.31 -10.97
CA ARG A 131 35.11 1.32 -9.99
C ARG A 131 36.57 1.60 -9.63
N ASP A 132 36.87 1.58 -8.34
CA ASP A 132 38.23 1.64 -7.81
C ASP A 132 38.96 0.30 -8.02
N PRO A 133 40.10 0.25 -8.72
CA PRO A 133 40.88 -0.98 -8.89
C PRO A 133 41.50 -1.48 -7.58
N GLU A 134 41.72 -0.61 -6.59
CA GLU A 134 42.39 -1.00 -5.34
C GLU A 134 41.40 -1.56 -4.30
N THR A 135 40.24 -0.93 -4.14
CA THR A 135 39.24 -1.32 -3.11
C THR A 135 37.98 -1.99 -3.67
N GLY A 136 37.78 -1.93 -4.99
CA GLY A 136 36.54 -2.38 -5.63
C GLY A 136 35.32 -1.48 -5.39
N ALA A 137 35.49 -0.34 -4.69
CA ALA A 137 34.40 0.62 -4.45
C ALA A 137 33.84 1.17 -5.77
N THR A 138 32.52 1.31 -5.87
CA THR A 138 31.86 1.81 -7.10
C THR A 138 31.16 3.14 -6.88
N TRP A 139 31.12 3.96 -7.93
CA TRP A 139 30.46 5.26 -7.92
C TRP A 139 29.65 5.46 -9.20
N SER A 140 28.39 5.86 -9.05
CA SER A 140 27.45 6.07 -10.16
C SER A 140 27.61 7.43 -10.85
N GLY A 141 28.58 8.25 -10.43
CA GLY A 141 28.73 9.63 -10.91
C GLY A 141 27.71 10.61 -10.33
N ARG A 142 26.90 10.17 -9.35
CA ARG A 142 25.94 11.01 -8.61
C ARG A 142 26.38 11.17 -7.16
N GLY A 143 26.21 12.37 -6.60
CA GLY A 143 26.56 12.68 -5.20
C GLY A 143 28.02 13.08 -5.01
N LYS A 144 28.49 13.06 -3.74
CA LYS A 144 29.85 13.47 -3.37
C LYS A 144 30.88 12.56 -4.04
N GLU A 145 31.82 13.17 -4.74
CA GLU A 145 32.88 12.43 -5.43
C GLU A 145 33.80 11.73 -4.40
N PRO A 146 34.05 10.42 -4.58
CA PRO A 146 34.92 9.66 -3.69
C PRO A 146 36.39 10.07 -3.81
N LEU A 147 37.15 9.89 -2.74
CA LEU A 147 38.56 10.29 -2.63
C LEU A 147 39.46 9.62 -3.67
N TRP A 148 39.15 8.37 -4.06
CA TRP A 148 39.92 7.62 -5.05
C TRP A 148 39.79 8.17 -6.47
N LEU A 149 38.71 8.92 -6.78
CA LEU A 149 38.49 9.52 -8.10
C LEU A 149 38.87 11.01 -8.14
N ARG A 150 38.89 11.67 -6.97
CA ARG A 150 39.14 13.11 -6.86
C ARG A 150 40.52 13.50 -7.36
N GLY A 151 40.56 14.30 -8.42
CA GLY A 151 41.81 14.83 -8.99
C GLY A 151 42.63 13.81 -9.78
N LYS A 152 42.10 12.61 -10.03
CA LYS A 152 42.70 11.60 -10.91
C LYS A 152 41.99 11.56 -12.26
N ASP A 153 42.60 10.88 -13.23
CA ASP A 153 41.97 10.71 -14.53
C ASP A 153 40.78 9.72 -14.44
N ARG A 154 39.59 10.22 -14.76
CA ARG A 154 38.33 9.48 -14.57
C ARG A 154 38.15 8.33 -15.56
N THR A 155 38.89 8.32 -16.66
CA THR A 155 38.79 7.27 -17.68
C THR A 155 39.41 5.96 -17.19
N GLN A 156 40.41 6.04 -16.31
CA GLN A 156 41.09 4.87 -15.72
C GLN A 156 40.19 4.05 -14.78
N PHE A 157 39.18 4.69 -14.21
CA PHE A 157 38.24 4.06 -13.26
C PHE A 157 36.91 3.72 -13.90
N MET A 158 36.72 3.97 -15.21
CA MET A 158 35.42 3.76 -15.85
C MET A 158 35.16 2.27 -16.04
N ILE A 159 33.97 1.81 -15.66
CA ILE A 159 33.55 0.43 -15.88
C ILE A 159 33.22 0.29 -17.37
N THR A 160 34.21 -0.09 -18.17
CA THR A 160 33.99 -0.59 -19.53
C THR A 160 33.43 -2.00 -19.42
N SER A 161 32.39 -2.31 -20.20
CA SER A 161 31.63 -3.57 -20.20
C SER A 161 32.43 -4.83 -20.59
N GLU A 162 33.76 -4.78 -20.57
CA GLU A 162 34.69 -5.87 -20.93
C GLU A 162 35.26 -6.63 -19.74
N GLN A 163 34.83 -6.35 -18.51
CA GLN A 163 35.24 -7.13 -17.35
C GLN A 163 34.09 -8.03 -16.90
N PRO A 164 34.10 -9.34 -17.23
CA PRO A 164 33.11 -10.27 -16.74
C PRO A 164 33.21 -10.39 -15.21
N THR A 165 32.04 -10.52 -14.59
CA THR A 165 31.76 -10.78 -13.17
C THR A 165 32.58 -11.90 -12.57
#